data_AF-A0A1G4M6C1-F1
#
_entry.id   AF-A0A1G4M6C1-F1
#
_cell.length_a   1.000
_cell.length_b   1.000
_cell.length_c   1.000
_cell.angle_alpha   90.00
_cell.angle_beta   90.00
_cell.angle_gamma   90.00
#
_symmetry.space_group_name_H-M   'P 1'
#
loop_
_entity.id
_entity.type
_entity.pdbx_description
1 polymer ?
#
loop_
_entity_poly.entity_id
_entity_poly.type
_entity_poly.pdbx_seq_one_letter_code
_entity_poly.pdbx_strand_id
1 'polypeptide(L)'
;MLSILIIAQLMLSLFKRKRRAFICVSILCVALAQLLMHMVSISCTSKTGERFCHPQFTLTFSGPPVGSDGLLLALKDLLKLLSYMAIDLGSHHSLPQDADYDEINLVNTLESSNTFKVNFLGYCKDQPMIRELKNYCTKHNSGLDPISLIMRDMGIQFGLLSSKNPKIMGESFVYTYKLGLRAIADTSRNLDKENNMLRRYLKGFSGDPDSEADRIQIQKIVIFANWLLFTQDFCLVINWLNLIEFILSILAVLLATLMTPVILKGPKGKLNLLRLMVVPTFKIIAVSVILANCCCNLSSTLWFVVLRKAGRSVLKGTDIYSVRLGSGLILSWVRLLLECTLAWIGFYQDSFSKRYLTNDTDNTEDIQLKSLELAPARERSISSDTTV
;
A
#
# COMPACT_ATOMS: atom_id res chain seq x y z
N MET A 1 -29.47 -20.26 52.26
CA MET A 1 -29.71 -19.49 51.01
C MET A 1 -28.61 -18.48 50.69
N LEU A 2 -28.10 -17.69 51.66
CA LEU A 2 -27.06 -16.68 51.42
C LEU A 2 -25.79 -17.24 50.73
N SER A 3 -25.31 -18.42 51.14
CA SER A 3 -24.07 -19.03 50.62
C SER A 3 -24.18 -19.49 49.16
N ILE A 4 -25.36 -19.92 48.72
CA ILE A 4 -25.62 -20.33 47.33
C ILE A 4 -25.66 -19.10 46.41
N LEU A 5 -26.21 -17.99 46.90
CA LEU A 5 -26.26 -16.71 46.18
C LEU A 5 -24.85 -16.14 45.95
N ILE A 6 -23.97 -16.24 46.96
CA ILE A 6 -22.57 -15.79 46.88
C ILE A 6 -21.79 -16.64 45.87
N ILE A 7 -21.93 -17.97 45.91
CA ILE A 7 -21.25 -18.87 44.97
C ILE A 7 -21.75 -18.64 43.54
N ALA A 8 -23.06 -18.45 43.34
CA ALA A 8 -23.63 -18.14 42.03
C ALA A 8 -23.12 -16.80 41.49
N GLN A 9 -23.04 -15.74 42.32
CA GLN A 9 -22.46 -14.46 41.93
C GLN A 9 -20.97 -14.57 41.61
N LEU A 10 -20.21 -15.36 42.37
CA LEU A 10 -18.79 -15.60 42.13
C LEU A 10 -18.56 -16.33 40.80
N MET A 11 -19.33 -17.38 40.52
CA MET A 11 -19.30 -18.13 39.26
C MET A 11 -19.71 -17.28 38.06
N LEU A 12 -20.75 -16.45 38.20
CA LEU A 12 -21.14 -15.49 37.17
C LEU A 12 -20.03 -14.46 36.89
N SER A 13 -19.37 -13.98 37.95
CA SER A 13 -18.27 -13.01 37.83
C SER A 13 -17.05 -13.61 37.13
N LEU A 14 -16.72 -14.87 37.42
CA LEU A 14 -15.63 -15.61 36.79
C LEU A 14 -15.94 -15.93 35.33
N PHE A 15 -17.17 -16.35 35.02
CA PHE A 15 -17.61 -16.61 33.64
C PHE A 15 -17.60 -15.32 32.80
N LYS A 16 -18.08 -14.20 33.36
CA LYS A 16 -18.00 -12.87 32.73
C LYS A 16 -16.56 -12.39 32.55
N ARG A 17 -15.62 -12.76 33.43
CA ARG A 17 -14.20 -12.39 33.33
C ARG A 17 -13.48 -13.22 32.26
N LYS A 18 -13.75 -14.54 32.18
CA LYS A 18 -13.22 -15.43 31.13
C LYS A 18 -13.69 -15.01 29.73
N ARG A 19 -14.98 -14.68 29.57
CA ARG A 19 -15.53 -14.20 28.29
C ARG A 19 -14.91 -12.87 27.84
N ARG A 20 -14.71 -11.92 28.76
CA ARG A 20 -14.04 -10.63 28.48
C ARG A 20 -12.58 -10.81 28.07
N ALA A 21 -11.85 -11.68 28.76
CA ALA A 21 -10.46 -11.99 28.42
C ALA A 21 -10.36 -12.61 27.02
N PHE A 22 -11.23 -13.56 26.68
CA PHE A 22 -11.26 -14.18 25.36
C PHE A 22 -11.49 -13.17 24.23
N ILE A 23 -12.44 -12.24 24.40
CA ILE A 23 -12.71 -11.18 23.41
C ILE A 23 -11.49 -10.26 23.24
N CYS A 24 -10.85 -9.82 24.34
CA CYS A 24 -9.66 -8.98 24.26
C CYS A 24 -8.51 -9.68 23.53
N VAL A 25 -8.25 -10.96 23.85
CA VAL A 25 -7.22 -11.75 23.18
C VAL A 25 -7.55 -11.90 21.69
N SER A 26 -8.80 -12.18 21.34
CA SER A 26 -9.22 -12.27 19.94
C SER A 26 -9.00 -10.97 19.17
N ILE A 27 -9.39 -9.82 19.74
CA ILE A 27 -9.18 -8.50 19.10
C ILE A 27 -7.69 -8.23 18.91
N LEU A 28 -6.87 -8.52 19.93
CA LEU A 28 -5.42 -8.33 19.85
C LEU A 28 -4.77 -9.24 18.80
N CYS A 29 -5.17 -10.52 18.74
CA CYS A 29 -4.68 -11.47 17.73
C CYS A 29 -5.02 -11.01 16.31
N VAL A 30 -6.25 -10.55 16.07
CA VAL A 30 -6.66 -10.09 14.73
C VAL A 30 -5.96 -8.77 14.37
N ALA A 31 -5.82 -7.83 15.32
CA ALA A 31 -5.08 -6.59 15.09
C ALA A 31 -3.59 -6.85 14.81
N LEU A 32 -2.98 -7.82 15.52
CA LEU A 32 -1.60 -8.23 15.24
C LEU A 32 -1.47 -8.92 13.88
N ALA A 33 -2.43 -9.78 13.51
CA ALA A 33 -2.45 -10.41 12.19
C ALA A 33 -2.54 -9.38 11.06
N GLN A 34 -3.35 -8.32 11.21
CA GLN A 34 -3.40 -7.20 10.28
C GLN A 34 -2.06 -6.49 10.14
N LEU A 35 -1.41 -6.18 11.27
CA LEU A 35 -0.10 -5.56 11.25
C LEU A 35 0.94 -6.43 10.52
N LEU A 36 0.91 -7.75 10.75
CA LEU A 36 1.79 -8.69 10.05
C LEU A 36 1.51 -8.74 8.55
N MET A 37 0.25 -8.64 8.12
CA MET A 37 -0.10 -8.58 6.69
C MET A 37 0.42 -7.31 6.00
N HIS A 38 0.66 -6.20 6.70
CA HIS A 38 1.31 -5.03 6.08
C HIS A 38 2.78 -5.28 5.70
N MET A 39 3.46 -6.26 6.32
CA MET A 39 4.83 -6.62 5.92
C MET A 39 4.89 -7.13 4.48
N VAL A 40 3.80 -7.71 3.98
CA VAL A 40 3.63 -8.14 2.58
C VAL A 40 3.77 -6.95 1.62
N SER A 41 3.34 -5.74 2.00
CA SER A 41 3.48 -4.53 1.18
C SER A 41 4.94 -4.07 1.01
N ILE A 42 5.87 -4.54 1.86
CA ILE A 42 7.29 -4.14 1.88
C ILE A 42 8.20 -5.28 1.39
N SER A 43 7.64 -6.47 1.15
CA SER A 43 8.39 -7.69 0.89
C SER A 43 9.38 -7.62 -0.29
N CYS A 44 9.09 -6.79 -1.30
CA CYS A 44 9.88 -6.66 -2.53
C CYS A 44 11.01 -5.64 -2.43
N THR A 45 11.56 -5.43 -1.23
CA THR A 45 12.65 -4.47 -0.96
C THR A 45 13.92 -5.11 -0.40
N SER A 46 13.88 -6.41 -0.03
CA SER A 46 15.01 -7.09 0.60
C SER A 46 16.17 -7.33 -0.38
N LYS A 47 17.37 -6.91 0.02
CA LYS A 47 18.62 -7.14 -0.73
C LYS A 47 19.34 -8.44 -0.34
N THR A 48 19.01 -9.00 0.82
CA THR A 48 19.75 -10.10 1.46
C THR A 48 18.76 -11.09 2.07
N GLY A 49 18.68 -12.31 1.52
CA GLY A 49 17.81 -13.39 1.99
C GLY A 49 16.94 -14.00 0.88
N GLU A 50 16.22 -15.08 1.22
CA GLU A 50 15.24 -15.69 0.32
C GLU A 50 14.23 -14.63 -0.14
N ARG A 51 14.11 -14.48 -1.46
CA ARG A 51 13.43 -13.37 -2.15
C ARG A 51 11.92 -13.56 -2.13
N PHE A 52 11.33 -13.65 -0.94
CA PHE A 52 9.89 -13.66 -0.75
C PHE A 52 9.34 -12.29 -1.12
N CYS A 53 8.89 -12.15 -2.36
CA CYS A 53 8.21 -10.97 -2.85
C CYS A 53 6.76 -11.34 -3.18
N HIS A 54 5.82 -10.69 -2.49
CA HIS A 54 4.39 -10.75 -2.76
C HIS A 54 4.00 -9.52 -3.60
N PRO A 55 4.00 -9.64 -4.93
CA PRO A 55 3.71 -8.51 -5.79
C PRO A 55 2.23 -8.10 -5.71
N GLN A 56 1.95 -6.81 -5.91
CA GLN A 56 0.63 -6.31 -6.26
C GLN A 56 0.23 -6.76 -7.67
N PHE A 57 1.18 -6.69 -8.60
CA PHE A 57 1.05 -7.23 -9.96
C PHE A 57 2.39 -7.73 -10.48
N THR A 58 2.33 -8.66 -11.42
CA THR A 58 3.50 -9.12 -12.17
C THR A 58 3.43 -8.63 -13.59
N LEU A 59 4.54 -8.12 -14.09
CA LEU A 59 4.70 -7.60 -15.44
C LEU A 59 5.71 -8.47 -16.18
N THR A 60 5.31 -8.93 -17.37
CA THR A 60 6.19 -9.65 -18.30
C THR A 60 6.08 -8.98 -19.66
N PHE A 61 7.20 -8.74 -20.33
CA PHE A 61 7.17 -8.25 -21.70
C PHE A 61 6.83 -9.41 -22.64
N SER A 62 5.96 -9.16 -23.60
CA SER A 62 5.82 -10.11 -24.70
C SER A 62 6.97 -9.78 -25.67
N GLY A 63 7.75 -10.78 -26.06
CA GLY A 63 8.78 -10.57 -27.08
C GLY A 63 8.15 -10.00 -28.36
N PRO A 64 8.88 -9.20 -29.15
CA PRO A 64 8.35 -8.68 -30.40
C PRO A 64 7.88 -9.86 -31.28
N PRO A 65 6.69 -9.79 -31.90
CA PRO A 65 6.29 -10.76 -32.90
C PRO A 65 7.34 -10.81 -34.01
N VAL A 66 7.60 -12.01 -34.53
CA VAL A 66 8.48 -12.20 -35.69
C VAL A 66 7.94 -11.35 -36.85
N GLY A 67 8.68 -10.32 -37.28
CA GLY A 67 8.31 -9.45 -38.39
C GLY A 67 7.58 -8.14 -38.05
N SER A 68 7.55 -7.68 -36.79
CA SER A 68 7.01 -6.34 -36.48
C SER A 68 8.09 -5.25 -36.47
N ASP A 69 8.01 -4.30 -37.39
CA ASP A 69 8.82 -3.06 -37.44
C ASP A 69 8.41 -2.07 -36.33
N GLY A 70 8.64 -2.46 -35.07
CA GLY A 70 8.12 -1.76 -33.90
C GLY A 70 9.16 -0.95 -33.13
N LEU A 71 8.71 0.15 -32.50
CA LEU A 71 9.49 0.98 -31.57
C LEU A 71 10.17 0.16 -30.45
N LEU A 72 9.59 -0.96 -30.03
CA LEU A 72 10.19 -1.85 -29.03
C LEU A 72 11.47 -2.54 -29.54
N LEU A 73 11.51 -2.91 -30.83
CA LEU A 73 12.67 -3.51 -31.46
C LEU A 73 13.79 -2.47 -31.60
N ALA A 74 13.45 -1.27 -32.09
CA ALA A 74 14.40 -0.16 -32.17
C ALA A 74 14.98 0.21 -30.79
N LEU A 75 14.16 0.16 -29.73
CA LEU A 75 14.63 0.37 -28.37
C LEU A 75 15.53 -0.78 -27.89
N LYS A 76 15.21 -2.04 -28.21
CA LYS A 76 16.06 -3.19 -27.89
C LYS A 76 17.43 -3.07 -28.59
N ASP A 77 17.45 -2.69 -29.86
CA ASP A 77 18.69 -2.51 -30.62
C ASP A 77 19.51 -1.32 -30.11
N LEU A 78 18.86 -0.21 -29.75
CA LEU A 78 19.52 0.92 -29.11
C LEU A 78 20.14 0.52 -27.77
N LEU A 79 19.42 -0.24 -26.93
CA LEU A 79 19.96 -0.73 -25.66
C LEU A 79 21.13 -1.68 -25.87
N LYS A 80 21.07 -2.54 -26.89
CA LYS A 80 22.16 -3.44 -27.28
C LYS A 80 23.40 -2.64 -27.69
N LEU A 81 23.23 -1.65 -28.55
CA LEU A 81 24.31 -0.74 -28.98
C LEU A 81 24.95 0.00 -27.79
N LEU A 82 24.11 0.56 -26.91
CA LEU A 82 24.58 1.25 -25.71
C LEU A 82 25.27 0.29 -24.74
N SER A 83 24.88 -0.99 -24.71
CA SER A 83 25.52 -2.01 -23.87
C SER A 83 26.96 -2.24 -24.30
N TYR A 84 27.21 -2.34 -25.61
CA TYR A 84 28.56 -2.44 -26.16
C TYR A 84 29.42 -1.23 -25.77
N MET A 85 28.88 -0.02 -25.95
CA MET A 85 29.57 1.20 -25.53
C MET A 85 29.85 1.24 -24.01
N ALA A 86 28.92 0.72 -23.19
CA ALA A 86 29.09 0.69 -21.74
C ALA A 86 30.18 -0.31 -21.30
N ILE A 87 30.29 -1.46 -21.98
CA ILE A 87 31.36 -2.45 -21.77
C ILE A 87 32.71 -1.81 -22.11
N ASP A 88 32.82 -1.17 -23.29
CA ASP A 88 34.05 -0.55 -23.76
C ASP A 88 34.56 0.57 -22.82
N LEU A 89 33.63 1.35 -22.27
CA LEU A 89 33.95 2.44 -21.33
C LEU A 89 34.14 1.97 -19.87
N GLY A 90 33.72 0.75 -19.54
CA GLY A 90 33.73 0.19 -18.18
C GLY A 90 35.03 -0.50 -17.77
N SER A 91 35.93 -0.77 -18.70
CA SER A 91 37.18 -1.51 -18.47
C SER A 91 38.19 -0.70 -17.64
N HIS A 92 38.12 -0.83 -16.31
CA HIS A 92 39.15 -0.27 -15.42
C HIS A 92 40.33 -1.22 -15.14
N HIS A 93 40.23 -2.54 -15.43
CA HIS A 93 41.29 -3.49 -15.03
C HIS A 93 41.62 -4.64 -16.01
N SER A 94 40.84 -4.89 -17.05
CA SER A 94 41.14 -5.89 -18.08
C SER A 94 40.40 -5.55 -19.36
N LEU A 95 41.04 -5.78 -20.51
CA LEU A 95 40.36 -5.68 -21.81
C LEU A 95 39.09 -6.55 -21.79
N PRO A 96 37.95 -6.04 -22.30
CA PRO A 96 36.73 -6.82 -22.45
C PRO A 96 37.02 -8.15 -23.15
N GLN A 97 36.43 -9.23 -22.66
CA GLN A 97 36.53 -10.55 -23.30
C GLN A 97 35.39 -10.72 -24.31
N ASP A 98 35.57 -11.58 -25.31
CA ASP A 98 34.51 -11.87 -26.31
C ASP A 98 33.19 -12.32 -25.63
N ALA A 99 33.28 -13.04 -24.51
CA ALA A 99 32.13 -13.47 -23.71
C ALA A 99 31.34 -12.30 -23.08
N ASP A 100 31.95 -11.14 -22.84
CA ASP A 100 31.25 -9.97 -22.30
C ASP A 100 30.24 -9.38 -23.31
N TYR A 101 30.45 -9.64 -24.61
CA TYR A 101 29.58 -9.20 -25.71
C TYR A 101 28.46 -10.18 -26.04
N ASP A 102 28.40 -11.34 -25.38
CA ASP A 102 27.30 -12.31 -25.53
C ASP A 102 25.96 -11.68 -25.19
N GLU A 103 24.92 -11.96 -25.98
CA GLU A 103 23.59 -11.34 -25.81
C GLU A 103 22.98 -11.53 -24.41
N ILE A 104 23.40 -12.59 -23.72
CA ILE A 104 22.96 -12.91 -22.36
C ILE A 104 23.47 -11.86 -21.35
N ASN A 105 24.63 -11.25 -21.62
CA ASN A 105 25.30 -10.29 -20.74
C ASN A 105 24.92 -8.83 -21.04
N LEU A 106 24.27 -8.57 -22.18
CA LEU A 106 23.82 -7.22 -22.57
C LEU A 106 22.54 -6.79 -21.83
N VAL A 107 22.21 -5.49 -21.90
CA VAL A 107 20.99 -4.96 -21.27
C VAL A 107 19.75 -5.61 -21.88
N ASN A 108 19.10 -6.48 -21.11
CA ASN A 108 17.99 -7.31 -21.56
C ASN A 108 16.66 -6.97 -20.86
N THR A 109 16.48 -5.72 -20.40
CA THR A 109 15.29 -5.26 -19.66
C THR A 109 13.96 -5.74 -20.22
N LEU A 110 13.81 -5.67 -21.54
CA LEU A 110 12.57 -5.94 -22.27
C LEU A 110 12.45 -7.39 -22.74
N GLU A 111 13.35 -8.28 -22.31
CA GLU A 111 13.35 -9.67 -22.71
C GLU A 111 12.14 -10.43 -22.14
N SER A 112 11.57 -11.31 -22.97
CA SER A 112 10.29 -11.98 -22.66
C SER A 112 10.36 -12.98 -21.50
N SER A 113 11.56 -13.50 -21.24
CA SER A 113 11.82 -14.38 -20.10
C SER A 113 11.82 -13.67 -18.76
N ASN A 114 11.92 -12.33 -18.76
CA ASN A 114 12.03 -11.55 -17.54
C ASN A 114 10.67 -11.32 -16.90
N THR A 115 10.60 -11.57 -15.59
CA THR A 115 9.39 -11.33 -14.79
C THR A 115 9.66 -10.27 -13.74
N PHE A 116 8.88 -9.19 -13.79
CA PHE A 116 8.93 -8.12 -12.79
C PHE A 116 7.79 -8.31 -11.80
N LYS A 117 8.14 -8.60 -10.55
CA LYS A 117 7.24 -8.68 -9.40
C LYS A 117 7.20 -7.32 -8.71
N VAL A 118 6.11 -6.58 -8.90
CA VAL A 118 5.99 -5.17 -8.52
C VAL A 118 5.18 -5.01 -7.24
N ASN A 119 5.63 -4.16 -6.31
CA ASN A 119 4.92 -3.84 -5.06
C ASN A 119 5.01 -2.33 -4.77
N PHE A 120 4.36 -1.84 -3.71
CA PHE A 120 4.27 -0.40 -3.41
C PHE A 120 5.65 0.29 -3.28
N LEU A 121 6.58 -0.35 -2.57
CA LEU A 121 7.88 0.22 -2.21
C LEU A 121 9.07 -0.31 -3.01
N GLY A 122 8.81 -1.01 -4.11
CA GLY A 122 9.88 -1.55 -4.95
C GLY A 122 9.42 -2.70 -5.83
N TYR A 123 10.39 -3.37 -6.43
CA TYR A 123 10.14 -4.53 -7.27
C TYR A 123 11.27 -5.54 -7.12
N CYS A 124 10.95 -6.78 -7.47
CA CYS A 124 11.93 -7.82 -7.73
C CYS A 124 11.86 -8.23 -9.19
N LYS A 125 13.00 -8.53 -9.79
CA LYS A 125 13.09 -9.04 -11.15
C LYS A 125 13.67 -10.44 -11.11
N ASP A 126 13.02 -11.36 -11.82
CA ASP A 126 13.54 -12.70 -12.10
C ASP A 126 13.99 -12.74 -13.58
N GLN A 127 15.25 -13.12 -13.80
CA GLN A 127 15.98 -13.16 -15.07
C GLN A 127 16.64 -14.55 -15.23
N PRO A 128 15.88 -15.57 -15.70
CA PRO A 128 16.38 -16.95 -15.71
C PRO A 128 17.58 -17.17 -16.64
N MET A 129 17.76 -16.31 -17.65
CA MET A 129 18.83 -16.41 -18.64
C MET A 129 20.20 -15.93 -18.13
N ILE A 130 20.22 -14.99 -17.16
CA ILE A 130 21.48 -14.41 -16.64
C ILE A 130 21.96 -15.22 -15.44
N ARG A 131 23.22 -15.68 -15.49
CA ARG A 131 23.83 -16.46 -14.41
C ARG A 131 24.22 -15.61 -13.21
N GLU A 132 24.77 -14.42 -13.44
CA GLU A 132 25.34 -13.58 -12.38
C GLU A 132 24.29 -12.92 -11.48
N LEU A 133 23.16 -12.49 -12.06
CA LEU A 133 22.10 -11.80 -11.34
C LEU A 133 20.72 -12.39 -11.65
N LYS A 134 20.60 -13.72 -11.44
CA LYS A 134 19.39 -14.48 -11.79
C LYS A 134 18.10 -13.86 -11.27
N ASN A 135 18.08 -13.39 -10.02
CA ASN A 135 17.02 -12.48 -9.57
C ASN A 135 17.64 -11.35 -8.75
N TYR A 136 16.93 -10.25 -8.57
CA TYR A 136 17.32 -9.20 -7.62
C TYR A 136 16.12 -8.35 -7.23
N CYS A 137 16.22 -7.60 -6.13
CA CYS A 137 15.18 -6.70 -5.68
C CYS A 137 15.72 -5.29 -5.45
N THR A 138 14.90 -4.29 -5.79
CA THR A 138 15.27 -2.88 -5.68
C THR A 138 14.17 -2.10 -4.99
N LYS A 139 14.55 -1.35 -3.96
CA LYS A 139 13.66 -0.40 -3.25
C LYS A 139 13.40 0.83 -4.12
N HIS A 140 12.14 1.22 -4.26
CA HIS A 140 11.71 2.46 -4.92
C HIS A 140 10.48 3.07 -4.24
N ASN A 141 10.47 4.39 -4.02
CA ASN A 141 9.33 5.06 -3.40
C ASN A 141 8.07 5.12 -4.29
N SER A 142 8.14 4.68 -5.55
CA SER A 142 6.98 4.53 -6.43
C SER A 142 7.08 3.22 -7.20
N GLY A 143 7.06 2.08 -6.48
CA GLY A 143 7.25 0.78 -7.11
C GLY A 143 6.19 0.46 -8.17
N LEU A 144 4.97 0.95 -8.00
CA LEU A 144 3.85 0.72 -8.93
C LEU A 144 3.97 1.44 -10.28
N ASP A 145 4.95 2.32 -10.48
CA ASP A 145 5.20 2.96 -11.78
C ASP A 145 6.06 2.04 -12.66
N PRO A 146 5.48 1.38 -13.68
CA PRO A 146 6.21 0.45 -14.53
C PRO A 146 7.27 1.14 -15.39
N ILE A 147 7.08 2.41 -15.78
CA ILE A 147 8.04 3.08 -16.67
C ILE A 147 9.28 3.51 -15.89
N SER A 148 9.13 4.10 -14.70
CA SER A 148 10.29 4.35 -13.85
C SER A 148 11.00 3.06 -13.45
N LEU A 149 10.26 1.96 -13.26
CA LEU A 149 10.84 0.65 -12.99
C LEU A 149 11.70 0.15 -14.16
N ILE A 150 11.22 0.26 -15.40
CA ILE A 150 11.97 -0.08 -16.62
C ILE A 150 13.24 0.77 -16.71
N MET A 151 13.11 2.10 -16.61
CA MET A 151 14.25 3.02 -16.69
C MET A 151 15.29 2.73 -15.60
N ARG A 152 14.83 2.36 -14.40
CA ARG A 152 15.70 1.95 -13.31
C ARG A 152 16.44 0.67 -13.59
N ASP A 153 15.75 -0.35 -14.10
CA ASP A 153 16.36 -1.64 -14.44
C ASP A 153 17.40 -1.47 -15.56
N MET A 154 17.11 -0.65 -16.58
CA MET A 154 18.09 -0.27 -17.60
C MET A 154 19.34 0.33 -16.96
N GLY A 155 19.18 1.32 -16.07
CA GLY A 155 20.31 1.94 -15.37
C GLY A 155 21.07 0.97 -14.46
N ILE A 156 20.41 0.03 -13.79
CA ILE A 156 21.07 -1.01 -12.98
C ILE A 156 21.93 -1.90 -13.87
N GLN A 157 21.39 -2.39 -14.99
CA GLN A 157 22.14 -3.24 -15.91
C GLN A 157 23.32 -2.49 -16.56
N PHE A 158 23.13 -1.23 -16.95
CA PHE A 158 24.25 -0.39 -17.41
C PHE A 158 25.29 -0.14 -16.32
N GLY A 159 24.87 0.04 -15.07
CA GLY A 159 25.80 0.20 -13.96
C GLY A 159 26.65 -1.06 -13.72
N LEU A 160 26.05 -2.24 -13.86
CA LEU A 160 26.77 -3.52 -13.81
C LEU A 160 27.79 -3.63 -14.96
N LEU A 161 27.37 -3.37 -16.19
CA LEU A 161 28.24 -3.46 -17.37
C LEU A 161 29.40 -2.46 -17.35
N SER A 162 29.14 -1.24 -16.91
CA SER A 162 30.15 -0.19 -16.83
C SER A 162 31.06 -0.28 -15.60
N SER A 163 30.94 -1.35 -14.79
CA SER A 163 31.65 -1.49 -13.50
C SER A 163 31.46 -0.29 -12.56
N LYS A 164 30.31 0.40 -12.67
CA LYS A 164 29.92 1.51 -11.79
C LYS A 164 28.91 1.03 -10.76
N ASN A 165 28.54 1.91 -9.83
CA ASN A 165 27.55 1.57 -8.82
C ASN A 165 26.15 1.38 -9.45
N PRO A 166 25.58 0.16 -9.51
CA PRO A 166 24.32 -0.10 -10.21
C PRO A 166 23.14 0.64 -9.59
N LYS A 167 23.17 0.85 -8.27
CA LYS A 167 22.11 1.55 -7.55
C LYS A 167 22.06 3.02 -7.96
N ILE A 168 23.21 3.69 -7.98
CA ILE A 168 23.30 5.10 -8.35
C ILE A 168 22.88 5.27 -9.81
N MET A 169 23.40 4.41 -10.70
CA MET A 169 23.06 4.46 -12.12
C MET A 169 21.56 4.25 -12.38
N GLY A 170 20.93 3.30 -11.69
CA GLY A 170 19.47 3.10 -11.74
C GLY A 170 18.67 4.30 -11.23
N GLU A 171 19.13 5.00 -10.18
CA GLU A 171 18.50 6.23 -9.70
C GLU A 171 18.68 7.39 -10.68
N SER A 172 19.88 7.53 -11.27
CA SER A 172 20.19 8.53 -12.29
C SER A 172 19.33 8.37 -13.54
N PHE A 173 19.12 7.15 -14.03
CA PHE A 173 18.25 6.91 -15.20
C PHE A 173 16.80 7.36 -14.94
N VAL A 174 16.25 7.02 -13.77
CA VAL A 174 14.91 7.48 -13.38
C VAL A 174 14.86 9.01 -13.29
N TYR A 175 15.90 9.64 -12.72
CA TYR A 175 15.98 11.09 -12.61
C TYR A 175 16.03 11.76 -13.99
N THR A 176 16.89 11.28 -14.90
CA THR A 176 17.01 11.79 -16.27
C THR A 176 15.70 11.64 -17.03
N TYR A 177 15.04 10.49 -16.92
CA TYR A 177 13.72 10.26 -17.51
C TYR A 177 12.69 11.29 -17.01
N LYS A 178 12.62 11.52 -15.69
CA LYS A 178 11.72 12.52 -15.10
C LYS A 178 12.04 13.94 -15.56
N LEU A 179 13.32 14.28 -15.63
CA LEU A 179 13.77 15.59 -16.11
C LEU A 179 13.38 15.79 -17.58
N GLY A 180 13.57 14.77 -18.42
CA GLY A 180 13.16 14.78 -19.82
C GLY A 180 11.65 14.97 -20.00
N LEU A 181 10.84 14.23 -19.24
CA LEU A 181 9.39 14.40 -19.27
C LEU A 181 8.94 15.81 -18.86
N ARG A 182 9.55 16.38 -17.82
CA ARG A 182 9.26 17.75 -17.39
C ARG A 182 9.66 18.77 -18.45
N ALA A 183 10.82 18.60 -19.08
CA ALA A 183 11.25 19.47 -20.17
C ALA A 183 10.27 19.43 -21.36
N ILE A 184 9.77 18.24 -21.73
CA ILE A 184 8.73 18.08 -22.76
C ILE A 184 7.42 18.74 -22.33
N ALA A 185 6.97 18.50 -21.10
CA ALA A 185 5.74 19.08 -20.57
C ALA A 185 5.79 20.62 -20.48
N ASP A 186 6.90 21.19 -20.02
CA ASP A 186 7.11 22.63 -19.91
C ASP A 186 7.21 23.32 -21.28
N THR A 187 7.58 22.57 -22.33
CA THR A 187 7.53 23.06 -23.71
C THR A 187 6.11 23.45 -24.09
N SER A 188 5.09 22.75 -23.57
CA SER A 188 3.68 23.07 -23.80
C SER A 188 3.27 24.43 -23.23
N ARG A 189 3.80 24.79 -22.07
CA ARG A 189 3.44 26.04 -21.37
C ARG A 189 4.08 27.26 -22.01
N ASN A 190 5.19 27.04 -22.71
CA ASN A 190 5.97 28.08 -23.37
C ASN A 190 5.83 28.02 -24.91
N LEU A 191 4.82 27.34 -25.46
CA LEU A 191 4.60 27.21 -26.91
C LEU A 191 4.51 28.56 -27.63
N ASP A 192 4.04 29.60 -26.95
CA ASP A 192 3.93 30.97 -27.45
C ASP A 192 5.27 31.74 -27.44
N LYS A 193 6.32 31.23 -26.78
CA LYS A 193 7.66 31.83 -26.79
C LYS A 193 8.53 31.15 -27.84
N GLU A 194 8.87 31.90 -28.87
CA GLU A 194 9.59 31.50 -30.10
C GLU A 194 11.01 30.89 -29.89
N ASN A 195 11.52 30.88 -28.64
CA ASN A 195 12.90 30.53 -28.31
C ASN A 195 13.11 29.16 -27.65
N ASN A 196 12.10 28.28 -27.61
CA ASN A 196 12.31 26.94 -27.03
C ASN A 196 13.18 26.06 -27.94
N MET A 197 14.41 25.81 -27.52
CA MET A 197 15.40 24.98 -28.22
C MET A 197 14.86 23.58 -28.56
N LEU A 198 14.09 22.96 -27.65
CA LEU A 198 13.46 21.65 -27.87
C LEU A 198 12.45 21.68 -29.02
N ARG A 199 11.69 22.77 -29.16
CA ARG A 199 10.76 22.96 -30.30
C ARG A 199 11.54 23.02 -31.61
N ARG A 200 12.72 23.67 -31.63
CA ARG A 200 13.58 23.71 -32.83
C ARG A 200 14.15 22.35 -33.19
N TYR A 201 14.57 21.55 -32.20
CA TYR A 201 15.01 20.17 -32.44
C TYR A 201 13.88 19.27 -32.94
N LEU A 202 12.67 19.38 -32.37
CA LEU A 202 11.51 18.62 -32.83
C LEU A 202 11.04 19.06 -34.22
N LYS A 203 11.13 20.36 -34.54
CA LYS A 203 10.88 20.91 -35.89
C LYS A 203 11.92 20.47 -36.92
N GLY A 204 13.16 20.17 -36.51
CA GLY A 204 14.23 19.77 -37.43
C GLY A 204 14.05 18.40 -38.08
N PHE A 205 13.14 17.56 -37.55
CA PHE A 205 12.84 16.24 -38.11
C PHE A 205 11.81 16.25 -39.24
N SER A 206 11.05 17.35 -39.38
CA SER A 206 9.98 17.49 -40.36
C SER A 206 10.25 18.78 -41.15
N GLY A 207 10.68 18.63 -42.41
CA GLY A 207 11.24 19.71 -43.24
C GLY A 207 10.34 20.91 -43.56
N ASP A 208 9.19 21.10 -42.89
CA ASP A 208 8.30 22.26 -43.08
C ASP A 208 7.76 22.82 -41.73
N PRO A 209 8.24 24.00 -41.27
CA PRO A 209 8.10 24.48 -39.90
C PRO A 209 6.69 24.97 -39.47
N ASP A 210 5.73 25.03 -40.39
CA ASP A 210 4.34 25.49 -40.16
C ASP A 210 3.27 24.45 -40.52
N SER A 211 3.67 23.21 -40.77
CA SER A 211 2.73 22.10 -40.97
C SER A 211 1.85 21.89 -39.73
N GLU A 212 0.53 21.96 -39.91
CA GLU A 212 -0.46 21.65 -38.87
C GLU A 212 -0.29 20.22 -38.32
N ALA A 213 0.22 19.29 -39.15
CA ALA A 213 0.49 17.93 -38.74
C ALA A 213 1.56 17.85 -37.63
N ASP A 214 2.58 18.72 -37.68
CA ASP A 214 3.67 18.73 -36.70
C ASP A 214 3.22 19.30 -35.36
N ARG A 215 2.35 20.33 -35.40
CA ARG A 215 1.72 20.88 -34.19
C ARG A 215 0.90 19.80 -33.48
N ILE A 216 0.12 19.02 -34.24
CA ILE A 216 -0.67 17.90 -33.71
C ILE A 216 0.25 16.81 -33.11
N GLN A 217 1.37 16.47 -33.76
CA GLN A 217 2.32 15.48 -33.23
C GLN A 217 3.00 15.96 -31.94
N ILE A 218 3.48 17.20 -31.90
CA ILE A 218 4.09 17.79 -30.70
C ILE A 218 3.07 17.81 -29.56
N GLN A 219 1.82 18.21 -29.84
CA GLN A 219 0.75 18.21 -28.85
C GLN A 219 0.47 16.79 -28.31
N LYS A 220 0.46 15.76 -29.17
CA LYS A 220 0.32 14.36 -28.74
C LYS A 220 1.47 13.93 -27.82
N ILE A 221 2.72 14.27 -28.15
CA ILE A 221 3.90 13.97 -27.33
C ILE A 221 3.80 14.65 -25.96
N VAL A 222 3.41 15.92 -25.93
CA VAL A 222 3.17 16.68 -24.71
C VAL A 222 2.08 16.06 -23.85
N ILE A 223 0.93 15.72 -24.43
CA ILE A 223 -0.19 15.09 -23.72
C ILE A 223 0.27 13.75 -23.13
N PHE A 224 1.02 12.97 -23.90
CA PHE A 224 1.58 11.71 -23.44
C PHE A 224 2.59 11.90 -22.29
N ALA A 225 3.48 12.89 -22.37
CA ALA A 225 4.43 13.22 -21.31
C ALA A 225 3.72 13.66 -20.01
N ASN A 226 2.70 14.51 -20.13
CA ASN A 226 1.85 14.92 -19.00
C ASN A 226 1.12 13.74 -18.39
N TRP A 227 0.60 12.83 -19.21
CA TRP A 227 -0.04 11.60 -18.74
C TRP A 227 0.95 10.73 -17.96
N LEU A 228 2.18 10.55 -18.46
CA LEU A 228 3.23 9.82 -17.74
C LEU A 228 3.56 10.47 -16.39
N LEU A 229 3.75 11.79 -16.34
CA LEU A 229 3.98 12.51 -15.08
C LEU A 229 2.81 12.31 -14.10
N PHE A 230 1.57 12.43 -14.57
CA PHE A 230 0.39 12.18 -13.76
C PHE A 230 0.36 10.76 -13.19
N THR A 231 0.71 9.74 -13.99
CA THR A 231 0.76 8.35 -13.50
C THR A 231 1.80 8.14 -12.41
N GLN A 232 2.94 8.84 -12.48
CA GLN A 232 3.97 8.80 -11.45
C GLN A 232 3.46 9.34 -10.12
N ASP A 233 2.83 10.52 -10.17
CA ASP A 233 2.27 11.16 -8.98
C ASP A 233 1.12 10.34 -8.40
N PHE A 234 0.28 9.75 -9.25
CA PHE A 234 -0.79 8.85 -8.84
C PHE A 234 -0.25 7.61 -8.11
N CYS A 235 0.80 6.96 -8.63
CA CYS A 235 1.44 5.82 -7.97
C CYS A 235 2.08 6.23 -6.63
N LEU A 236 2.64 7.44 -6.54
CA LEU A 236 3.17 7.99 -5.30
C LEU A 236 2.06 8.21 -4.25
N VAL A 237 0.90 8.73 -4.65
CA VAL A 237 -0.27 8.90 -3.77
C VAL A 237 -0.75 7.56 -3.23
N ILE A 238 -0.84 6.52 -4.07
CA ILE A 238 -1.20 5.16 -3.62
C ILE A 238 -0.22 4.67 -2.55
N ASN A 239 1.08 4.87 -2.75
CA ASN A 239 2.09 4.48 -1.77
C ASN A 239 1.94 5.24 -0.44
N TRP A 240 1.66 6.55 -0.48
CA TRP A 240 1.36 7.33 0.73
C TRP A 240 0.10 6.85 1.45
N LEU A 241 -0.96 6.48 0.73
CA LEU A 241 -2.16 5.90 1.34
C LEU A 241 -1.84 4.60 2.08
N ASN A 242 -1.07 3.69 1.46
CA ASN A 242 -0.64 2.45 2.11
C ASN A 242 0.27 2.72 3.34
N LEU A 243 1.09 3.77 3.32
CA LEU A 243 1.91 4.16 4.49
C LEU A 243 1.05 4.74 5.62
N ILE A 244 0.08 5.59 5.31
CA ILE A 244 -0.87 6.15 6.30
C ILE A 244 -1.66 5.01 6.94
N GLU A 245 -2.17 4.09 6.13
CA GLU A 245 -2.88 2.90 6.59
C GLU A 245 -2.00 2.08 7.56
N PHE A 246 -0.75 1.82 7.22
CA PHE A 246 0.19 1.12 8.09
C PHE A 246 0.39 1.82 9.45
N ILE A 247 0.56 3.14 9.45
CA ILE A 247 0.70 3.93 10.69
C ILE A 247 -0.58 3.87 11.54
N LEU A 248 -1.75 4.00 10.91
CA LEU A 248 -3.03 3.90 11.59
C LEU A 248 -3.25 2.50 12.17
N SER A 249 -2.81 1.44 11.48
CA SER A 249 -2.86 0.06 11.98
C SER A 249 -1.97 -0.16 13.21
N ILE A 250 -0.76 0.42 13.25
CA ILE A 250 0.09 0.42 14.46
C ILE A 250 -0.64 1.11 15.62
N LEU A 251 -1.23 2.28 15.36
CA LEU A 251 -1.97 3.03 16.36
C LEU A 251 -3.19 2.24 16.88
N ALA A 252 -3.89 1.53 16.01
CA ALA A 252 -5.01 0.66 16.38
C ALA A 252 -4.56 -0.48 17.33
N VAL A 253 -3.42 -1.11 17.06
CA VAL A 253 -2.83 -2.14 17.95
C VAL A 253 -2.45 -1.55 19.32
N LEU A 254 -1.82 -0.37 19.33
CA LEU A 254 -1.46 0.31 20.59
C LEU A 254 -2.72 0.66 21.41
N LEU A 255 -3.80 1.12 20.77
CA LEU A 255 -5.05 1.39 21.46
C LEU A 255 -5.74 0.11 21.94
N ALA A 256 -5.70 -0.98 21.17
CA ALA A 256 -6.25 -2.27 21.59
C ALA A 256 -5.52 -2.83 22.84
N THR A 257 -4.19 -2.68 22.90
CA THR A 257 -3.42 -3.07 24.09
C THR A 257 -3.75 -2.20 25.30
N LEU A 258 -3.89 -0.89 25.14
CA LEU A 258 -4.32 0.03 26.20
C LEU A 258 -5.77 -0.22 26.68
N MET A 259 -6.66 -0.68 25.79
CA MET A 259 -8.04 -1.03 26.14
C MET A 259 -8.15 -2.32 26.96
N THR A 260 -7.20 -3.25 26.82
CA THR A 260 -7.20 -4.55 27.49
C THR A 260 -7.32 -4.45 29.03
N PRO A 261 -6.50 -3.66 29.76
CA PRO A 261 -6.63 -3.50 31.21
C PRO A 261 -7.94 -2.82 31.63
N VAL A 262 -8.46 -1.89 30.81
CA VAL A 262 -9.72 -1.18 31.04
C VAL A 262 -10.90 -2.16 31.03
N ILE A 263 -10.94 -3.06 30.04
CA ILE A 263 -12.01 -4.05 29.89
C ILE A 263 -11.95 -5.11 31.01
N LEU A 264 -10.74 -5.52 31.41
CA LEU A 264 -10.53 -6.56 32.42
C LEU A 264 -10.83 -6.10 33.87
N LYS A 265 -10.48 -4.86 34.23
CA LYS A 265 -10.66 -4.34 35.61
C LYS A 265 -12.07 -3.80 35.89
N GLY A 266 -12.88 -3.54 34.85
CA GLY A 266 -14.24 -3.03 34.99
C GLY A 266 -14.30 -1.54 35.38
N PRO A 267 -15.51 -0.96 35.47
CA PRO A 267 -15.74 0.50 35.49
C PRO A 267 -15.45 1.21 36.84
N LYS A 268 -14.42 0.79 37.59
CA LYS A 268 -14.12 1.39 38.90
C LYS A 268 -13.03 2.47 38.82
N GLY A 269 -13.34 3.69 39.26
CA GLY A 269 -12.38 4.78 39.52
C GLY A 269 -11.84 5.52 38.29
N LYS A 270 -10.59 6.02 38.38
CA LYS A 270 -9.88 6.82 37.34
C LYS A 270 -9.83 6.16 35.95
N LEU A 271 -10.07 4.84 35.84
CA LEU A 271 -10.15 4.13 34.57
C LEU A 271 -11.39 4.51 33.72
N ASN A 272 -12.45 5.09 34.30
CA ASN A 272 -13.61 5.54 33.53
C ASN A 272 -13.28 6.74 32.62
N LEU A 273 -12.40 7.64 33.06
CA LEU A 273 -11.94 8.77 32.23
C LEU A 273 -11.13 8.26 31.02
N LEU A 274 -10.22 7.31 31.26
CA LEU A 274 -9.45 6.67 30.20
C LEU A 274 -10.36 5.95 29.21
N ARG A 275 -11.38 5.23 29.71
CA ARG A 275 -12.38 4.56 28.86
C ARG A 275 -13.14 5.54 27.97
N LEU A 276 -13.54 6.69 28.51
CA LEU A 276 -14.30 7.72 27.79
C LEU A 276 -13.50 8.31 26.62
N MET A 277 -12.17 8.41 26.75
CA MET A 277 -11.28 8.92 25.69
C MET A 277 -10.86 7.85 24.68
N VAL A 278 -10.48 6.66 25.15
CA VAL A 278 -9.85 5.63 24.30
C VAL A 278 -10.88 4.93 23.39
N VAL A 279 -12.10 4.67 23.87
CA VAL A 279 -13.16 4.00 23.07
C VAL A 279 -13.57 4.79 21.82
N PRO A 280 -13.92 6.09 21.88
CA PRO A 280 -14.27 6.83 20.67
C PRO A 280 -13.06 7.00 19.75
N THR A 281 -11.86 7.22 20.30
CA THR A 281 -10.62 7.33 19.52
C THR A 281 -10.32 6.06 18.74
N PHE A 282 -10.47 4.90 19.37
CA PHE A 282 -10.32 3.60 18.70
C PHE A 282 -11.31 3.42 17.54
N LYS A 283 -12.58 3.81 17.72
CA LYS A 283 -13.58 3.74 16.65
C LYS A 283 -13.26 4.65 15.47
N ILE A 284 -12.86 5.89 15.75
CA ILE A 284 -12.45 6.85 14.71
C ILE A 284 -11.27 6.26 13.92
N ILE A 285 -10.26 5.73 14.61
CA ILE A 285 -9.09 5.13 13.96
C ILE A 285 -9.48 3.89 13.16
N ALA A 286 -10.31 3.00 13.70
CA ALA A 286 -10.76 1.81 12.97
C ALA A 286 -11.51 2.17 11.68
N VAL A 287 -12.38 3.18 11.71
CA VAL A 287 -13.07 3.68 10.51
C VAL A 287 -12.09 4.34 9.53
N SER A 288 -11.13 5.12 10.02
CA SER A 288 -10.10 5.75 9.19
C SER A 288 -9.19 4.73 8.51
N VAL A 289 -8.82 3.64 9.20
CA VAL A 289 -8.07 2.51 8.62
C VAL A 289 -8.85 1.88 7.47
N ILE A 290 -10.13 1.55 7.69
CA ILE A 290 -11.00 0.97 6.65
C ILE A 290 -11.11 1.90 5.44
N LEU A 291 -11.30 3.20 5.68
CA LEU A 291 -11.42 4.18 4.59
C LEU A 291 -10.11 4.28 3.79
N ALA A 292 -8.97 4.36 4.48
CA ALA A 292 -7.66 4.40 3.83
C ALA A 292 -7.39 3.13 2.99
N ASN A 293 -7.65 1.95 3.56
CA ASN A 293 -7.48 0.67 2.88
C ASN A 293 -8.43 0.53 1.67
N CYS A 294 -9.70 0.92 1.83
CA CYS A 294 -10.67 0.95 0.73
C CYS A 294 -10.20 1.83 -0.43
N CYS A 295 -9.77 3.07 -0.14
CA CYS A 295 -9.22 3.99 -1.14
C CYS A 295 -7.96 3.41 -1.82
N CYS A 296 -7.07 2.78 -1.04
CA CYS A 296 -5.85 2.16 -1.54
C CYS A 296 -6.15 0.97 -2.49
N ASN A 297 -7.06 0.08 -2.09
CA ASN A 297 -7.48 -1.09 -2.87
C ASN A 297 -8.20 -0.71 -4.16
N LEU A 298 -9.11 0.27 -4.09
CA LEU A 298 -9.81 0.79 -5.27
C LEU A 298 -8.82 1.42 -6.25
N SER A 299 -7.91 2.26 -5.76
CA SER A 299 -6.89 2.90 -6.59
C SER A 299 -5.92 1.89 -7.22
N SER A 300 -5.48 0.90 -6.45
CA SER A 300 -4.59 -0.16 -6.93
C SER A 300 -5.27 -1.08 -7.95
N THR A 301 -6.55 -1.40 -7.75
CA THR A 301 -7.35 -2.20 -8.69
C THR A 301 -7.61 -1.42 -9.98
N LEU A 302 -7.95 -0.14 -9.88
CA LEU A 302 -8.10 0.75 -11.03
C LEU A 302 -6.79 0.85 -11.82
N TRP A 303 -5.67 1.02 -11.13
CA TRP A 303 -4.34 1.04 -11.74
C TRP A 303 -4.03 -0.24 -12.50
N PHE A 304 -4.30 -1.40 -11.88
CA PHE A 304 -4.14 -2.71 -12.52
C PHE A 304 -4.98 -2.82 -13.80
N VAL A 305 -6.24 -2.36 -13.80
CA VAL A 305 -7.10 -2.36 -14.98
C VAL A 305 -6.55 -1.44 -16.08
N VAL A 306 -6.07 -0.25 -15.71
CA VAL A 306 -5.45 0.71 -16.64
C VAL A 306 -4.21 0.08 -17.30
N LEU A 307 -3.31 -0.52 -16.52
CA LEU A 307 -2.12 -1.19 -17.04
C LEU A 307 -2.47 -2.37 -17.95
N ARG A 308 -3.45 -3.19 -17.55
CA ARG A 308 -3.90 -4.33 -18.36
C ARG A 308 -4.50 -3.89 -19.69
N LYS A 309 -5.24 -2.77 -19.71
CA LYS A 309 -5.81 -2.21 -20.93
C LYS A 309 -4.73 -1.58 -21.81
N ALA A 310 -3.81 -0.83 -21.21
CA ALA A 310 -2.69 -0.21 -21.91
C ALA A 310 -1.81 -1.25 -22.63
N GLY A 311 -1.51 -2.39 -22.00
CA GLY A 311 -0.74 -3.48 -22.62
C GLY A 311 -1.37 -4.08 -23.89
N ARG A 312 -2.70 -4.03 -24.02
CA ARG A 312 -3.47 -4.57 -25.17
C ARG A 312 -3.72 -3.53 -26.27
N SER A 313 -3.78 -2.25 -25.91
CA SER A 313 -4.37 -1.20 -26.77
C SER A 313 -3.41 -0.53 -27.75
N VAL A 314 -2.09 -0.72 -27.60
CA VAL A 314 -1.10 0.12 -28.32
C VAL A 314 -0.77 -0.40 -29.73
N LEU A 315 -0.95 -1.70 -30.02
CA LEU A 315 -0.90 -2.23 -31.39
C LEU A 315 -2.05 -3.21 -31.63
N LYS A 316 -2.80 -3.01 -32.72
CA LYS A 316 -3.88 -3.94 -33.15
C LYS A 316 -3.31 -5.34 -33.33
N GLY A 317 -3.48 -6.21 -32.33
CA GLY A 317 -3.23 -7.65 -32.42
C GLY A 317 -2.00 -8.18 -31.67
N THR A 318 -1.17 -7.34 -31.04
CA THR A 318 0.06 -7.79 -30.36
C THR A 318 0.19 -7.14 -28.98
N ASP A 319 0.07 -7.95 -27.93
CA ASP A 319 0.26 -7.49 -26.54
C ASP A 319 1.74 -7.11 -26.33
N ILE A 320 2.06 -5.87 -25.95
CA ILE A 320 3.45 -5.42 -25.71
C ILE A 320 3.97 -5.98 -24.38
N TYR A 321 3.09 -6.04 -23.38
CA TYR A 321 3.37 -6.62 -22.08
C TYR A 321 2.11 -7.23 -21.50
N SER A 322 2.28 -8.28 -20.72
CA SER A 322 1.22 -8.93 -19.96
C SER A 322 1.30 -8.53 -18.50
N VAL A 323 0.16 -8.17 -17.91
CA VAL A 323 0.05 -7.86 -16.48
C VAL A 323 -0.84 -8.91 -15.83
N ARG A 324 -0.32 -9.61 -14.83
CA ARG A 324 -1.07 -10.59 -14.04
C ARG A 324 -1.23 -10.08 -12.61
N LEU A 325 -2.38 -10.39 -12.03
CA LEU A 325 -2.70 -10.04 -10.65
C LEU A 325 -1.72 -10.75 -9.70
N GLY A 326 -1.16 -10.03 -8.75
CA GLY A 326 -0.24 -10.57 -7.76
C GLY A 326 -0.94 -10.93 -6.45
N SER A 327 -0.29 -11.76 -5.63
CA SER A 327 -0.83 -12.18 -4.34
C SER A 327 -0.99 -11.03 -3.35
N GLY A 328 -0.18 -9.98 -3.46
CA GLY A 328 -0.22 -8.80 -2.60
C GLY A 328 -1.54 -8.04 -2.72
N LEU A 329 -2.13 -7.96 -3.92
CA LEU A 329 -3.41 -7.30 -4.12
C LEU A 329 -4.57 -8.12 -3.51
N ILE A 330 -4.53 -9.44 -3.65
CA ILE A 330 -5.50 -10.35 -3.01
C ILE A 330 -5.42 -10.23 -1.49
N LEU A 331 -4.21 -10.24 -0.93
CA LEU A 331 -3.98 -10.09 0.51
C LEU A 331 -4.46 -8.73 1.04
N SER A 332 -4.38 -7.68 0.22
CA SER A 332 -4.91 -6.34 0.57
C SER A 332 -6.44 -6.34 0.72
N TRP A 333 -7.16 -7.07 -0.14
CA TRP A 333 -8.60 -7.28 0.00
C TRP A 333 -8.97 -8.13 1.23
N VAL A 334 -8.20 -9.19 1.50
CA VAL A 334 -8.37 -10.00 2.73
C VAL A 334 -8.13 -9.15 3.98
N ARG A 335 -7.14 -8.25 3.94
CA ARG A 335 -6.87 -7.29 5.02
C ARG A 335 -8.07 -6.36 5.25
N LEU A 336 -8.65 -5.79 4.19
CA LEU A 336 -9.85 -4.95 4.29
C LEU A 336 -11.03 -5.70 4.93
N LEU A 337 -11.26 -6.96 4.53
CA LEU A 337 -12.30 -7.79 5.16
C LEU A 337 -12.04 -7.97 6.66
N LEU A 338 -10.80 -8.26 7.05
CA LEU A 338 -10.43 -8.39 8.46
C LEU A 338 -10.63 -7.08 9.23
N GLU A 339 -10.32 -5.92 8.65
CA GLU A 339 -10.56 -4.61 9.25
C GLU A 339 -12.05 -4.34 9.46
N CYS A 340 -12.88 -4.67 8.48
CA CYS A 340 -14.33 -4.62 8.63
C CYS A 340 -14.81 -5.53 9.77
N THR A 341 -14.28 -6.75 9.89
CA THR A 341 -14.64 -7.65 11.00
C THR A 341 -14.21 -7.11 12.36
N LEU A 342 -13.03 -6.50 12.47
CA LEU A 342 -12.57 -5.86 13.71
C LEU A 342 -13.45 -4.69 14.11
N ALA A 343 -13.77 -3.80 13.16
CA ALA A 343 -14.67 -2.69 13.42
C ALA A 343 -16.03 -3.20 13.88
N TRP A 344 -16.59 -4.21 13.19
CA TRP A 344 -17.85 -4.84 13.56
C TRP A 344 -17.85 -5.37 15.00
N ILE A 345 -16.82 -6.12 15.39
CA ILE A 345 -16.65 -6.63 16.77
C ILE A 345 -16.58 -5.48 17.77
N GLY A 346 -15.80 -4.43 17.46
CA GLY A 346 -15.64 -3.25 18.31
C GLY A 346 -16.95 -2.47 18.51
N PHE A 347 -17.74 -2.28 17.44
CA PHE A 347 -19.05 -1.62 17.52
C PHE A 347 -20.08 -2.47 18.30
N TYR A 348 -20.11 -3.78 18.06
CA TYR A 348 -21.02 -4.69 18.77
C TYR A 348 -20.75 -4.70 20.27
N GLN A 349 -19.47 -4.71 20.68
CA GLN A 349 -19.07 -4.69 22.09
C GLN A 349 -19.51 -3.41 22.82
N ASP A 350 -19.46 -2.26 22.17
CA ASP A 350 -19.96 -0.99 22.74
C ASP A 350 -21.48 -0.99 22.90
N SER A 351 -22.22 -1.45 21.88
CA SER A 351 -23.69 -1.55 21.95
C SER A 351 -24.14 -2.47 23.10
N PHE A 352 -23.48 -3.61 23.26
CA PHE A 352 -23.76 -4.54 24.35
C PHE A 352 -23.41 -3.96 25.72
N SER A 353 -22.27 -3.26 25.84
CA SER A 353 -21.89 -2.63 27.10
C SER A 353 -22.84 -1.51 27.50
N LYS A 354 -23.38 -0.73 26.55
CA LYS A 354 -24.36 0.33 26.83
C LYS A 354 -25.67 -0.26 27.35
N ARG A 355 -26.19 -1.31 26.71
CA ARG A 355 -27.42 -2.00 27.15
C ARG A 355 -27.30 -2.60 28.55
N TYR A 356 -26.12 -3.14 28.89
CA TYR A 356 -25.88 -3.67 30.23
C TYR A 356 -25.83 -2.58 31.30
N LEU A 357 -25.25 -1.42 30.98
CA LEU A 357 -25.19 -0.29 31.91
C LEU A 357 -26.58 0.31 32.15
N THR A 358 -27.41 0.47 31.12
CA THR A 358 -28.79 0.96 31.27
C THR A 358 -29.67 0.00 32.05
N ASN A 359 -29.53 -1.32 31.85
CA ASN A 359 -30.29 -2.31 32.61
C ASN A 359 -29.83 -2.41 34.08
N ASP A 360 -28.56 -2.16 34.40
CA ASP A 360 -28.11 -2.09 35.79
C ASP A 360 -28.64 -0.81 36.48
N THR A 361 -28.70 0.34 35.79
CA THR A 361 -29.26 1.57 36.36
C THR A 361 -30.77 1.48 36.61
N ASP A 362 -31.55 0.94 35.67
CA ASP A 362 -33.00 0.75 35.86
C ASP A 362 -33.30 -0.20 37.03
N ASN A 363 -32.56 -1.31 37.13
CA ASN A 363 -32.72 -2.23 38.26
C ASN A 363 -32.28 -1.61 39.59
N THR A 364 -31.32 -0.67 39.59
CA THR A 364 -30.88 -0.02 40.84
C THR A 364 -31.88 1.02 41.32
N GLU A 365 -32.50 1.77 40.40
CA GLU A 365 -33.60 2.70 40.71
C GLU A 365 -34.85 1.96 41.19
N ASP A 366 -35.24 0.86 40.54
CA ASP A 366 -36.37 0.02 40.97
C ASP A 366 -36.15 -0.64 42.34
N ILE A 367 -34.92 -1.04 42.65
CA ILE A 367 -34.56 -1.59 43.97
C ILE A 367 -34.55 -0.49 45.04
N GLN A 368 -34.11 0.73 44.72
CA GLN A 368 -34.19 1.85 45.66
C GLN A 368 -35.63 2.30 45.91
N LEU A 369 -36.47 2.36 44.87
CA LEU A 369 -37.89 2.71 44.99
C LEU A 369 -38.65 1.71 45.87
N LYS A 370 -38.43 0.41 45.65
CA LYS A 370 -39.01 -0.65 46.50
C LYS A 370 -38.47 -0.64 47.92
N SER A 371 -37.21 -0.26 48.14
CA SER A 371 -36.65 -0.13 49.49
C SER A 371 -37.21 1.07 50.26
N LEU A 372 -37.62 2.14 49.56
CA LEU A 372 -38.32 3.28 50.15
C LEU A 372 -39.78 2.95 50.50
N GLU A 373 -40.48 2.15 49.69
CA GLU A 373 -41.85 1.70 49.99
C GLU A 373 -41.94 0.69 51.15
N LEU A 374 -40.84 -0.02 51.46
CA LEU A 374 -40.77 -1.01 52.53
C LEU A 374 -40.23 -0.46 53.87
N ALA A 375 -39.98 0.85 53.98
CA ALA A 375 -39.69 1.47 55.26
C ALA A 375 -41.00 1.58 56.08
N PRO A 376 -41.15 0.85 57.22
CA PRO A 376 -42.38 0.90 57.99
C PRO A 376 -42.55 2.30 58.59
N ALA A 377 -43.74 2.88 58.39
CA ALA A 377 -44.24 4.03 59.11
C ALA A 377 -44.32 3.71 60.61
N ARG A 378 -43.20 3.86 61.32
CA ARG A 378 -43.10 3.66 62.76
C ARG A 378 -42.63 4.97 63.38
N GLU A 379 -43.56 5.90 63.54
CA GLU A 379 -43.56 6.96 64.57
C GLU A 379 -44.77 7.90 64.33
N ARG A 380 -45.96 7.47 64.76
CA ARG A 380 -47.06 8.41 65.03
C ARG A 380 -48.14 7.78 65.93
N SER A 381 -47.78 7.44 67.17
CA SER A 381 -48.75 7.27 68.26
C SER A 381 -48.02 7.16 69.61
N ILE A 382 -47.72 8.29 70.25
CA ILE A 382 -47.69 8.49 71.71
C ILE A 382 -47.80 10.01 71.91
N SER A 383 -48.99 10.49 72.24
CA SER A 383 -49.26 11.76 72.95
C SER A 383 -50.78 11.94 73.03
N SER A 384 -51.41 11.23 73.96
CA SER A 384 -52.67 11.61 74.57
C SER A 384 -52.72 10.93 75.94
N ASP A 385 -53.22 11.67 76.93
CA ASP A 385 -53.64 11.23 78.25
C ASP A 385 -52.57 11.19 79.35
N THR A 386 -52.43 12.32 80.04
CA THR A 386 -52.49 12.30 81.51
C THR A 386 -52.98 13.66 82.06
N THR A 387 -54.23 13.69 82.51
CA THR A 387 -54.75 14.64 83.50
C THR A 387 -54.99 13.88 84.79
N VAL A 388 -54.33 14.26 85.89
CA VAL A 388 -54.87 14.73 87.18
C VAL A 388 -53.73 15.42 87.91
#